data_AF-R6CDG5-F1
#
_entry.id   AF-R6CDG5-F1
#
_cell.length_a   1.000
_cell.length_b   1.000
_cell.length_c   1.000
_cell.angle_alpha   90.00
_cell.angle_beta   90.00
_cell.angle_gamma   90.00
#
_symmetry.space_group_name_H-M   'P 1'
#
loop_
_entity.id
_entity.type
_entity.pdbx_description
1 polymer ?
#
loop_
_entity_poly.entity_id
_entity_poly.type
_entity_poly.pdbx_seq_one_letter_code
_entity_poly.pdbx_strand_id
1 'polypeptide(L)'
;MKSLYRKLGLLSVVLMGLSFSACDDAKYKPVDTGLYLAETNTKSLVGKKIISEDDGHYNFTITPRLISPIDQDVTMSLGIDKEFLNQYNARYGTSLEVVPDEYVEFSNKEITLKAGEVLSSTVEITIKPLSKEMVDSGKKYALPVGIVGANTSLLAGASSILYQLEKTPIVTVPILNSQNNAKFSMTSDYSLTQWSVEFCVNIDKLGTAIGQLNNQAMFSASAPDGMDGEIYTRFGDAPIKGNIFQVKNQGTQINSNMEFSTNTWYHLAIVCDGATLSLYVNGELDNQIAVTGKVTNLEKNKFGFGNTDYLKANVKVSELRFWTKAISQTQIKENMYSIDPTTEGLEAYWKMDEGSGNDFKDYTGHGNNGHSVGTTVWSPNERLDGKQ
;
A
#
# COMPACT_ATOMS: atom_id res chain seq x y z
N MET A 1 39.63 -40.40 34.68
CA MET A 1 38.80 -40.58 33.47
C MET A 1 39.29 -39.62 32.38
N LYS A 2 40.37 -40.04 31.72
CA LYS A 2 41.13 -39.31 30.69
C LYS A 2 40.86 -39.90 29.29
N SER A 3 39.68 -40.48 29.05
CA SER A 3 39.43 -41.19 27.78
C SER A 3 38.03 -41.01 27.17
N LEU A 4 37.20 -40.08 27.67
CA LEU A 4 35.92 -39.77 27.01
C LEU A 4 35.92 -38.46 26.21
N TYR A 5 36.91 -37.58 26.42
CA TYR A 5 37.09 -36.33 25.65
C TYR A 5 37.86 -36.50 24.34
N ARG A 6 38.20 -37.73 23.94
CA ARG A 6 39.10 -38.02 22.80
C ARG A 6 38.40 -38.64 21.58
N LYS A 7 37.06 -38.70 21.56
CA LYS A 7 36.29 -39.28 20.45
C LYS A 7 35.07 -38.49 19.95
N LEU A 8 34.81 -37.28 20.47
CA LEU A 8 33.85 -36.35 19.84
C LEU A 8 34.53 -35.21 19.06
N GLY A 9 35.87 -35.15 19.04
CA GLY A 9 36.65 -34.10 18.38
C GLY A 9 37.09 -34.40 16.95
N LEU A 10 36.43 -35.32 16.23
CA LEU A 10 36.87 -35.70 14.87
C LEU A 10 35.74 -35.95 13.85
N LEU A 11 34.50 -35.56 14.16
CA LEU A 11 33.38 -35.63 13.20
C LEU A 11 32.62 -34.30 13.05
N SER A 12 33.28 -33.19 13.36
CA SER A 12 32.75 -31.81 13.22
C SER A 12 33.76 -30.84 12.57
N VAL A 13 34.79 -31.36 11.89
CA VAL A 13 35.89 -30.56 11.31
C VAL A 13 35.99 -30.69 9.77
N VAL A 14 34.91 -31.08 9.08
CA VAL A 14 34.91 -31.14 7.58
C VAL A 14 33.90 -30.16 6.94
N LEU A 15 33.18 -29.33 7.71
CA LEU A 15 32.38 -28.24 7.15
C LEU A 15 32.55 -26.92 7.93
N MET A 16 33.79 -26.63 8.33
CA MET A 16 34.15 -25.34 8.92
C MET A 16 35.52 -24.93 8.40
N GLY A 17 35.53 -24.49 7.14
CA GLY A 17 36.76 -24.15 6.44
C GLY A 17 36.54 -23.50 5.07
N LEU A 18 35.43 -22.78 4.86
CA LEU A 18 35.19 -21.95 3.68
C LEU A 18 34.22 -20.81 4.02
N SER A 19 34.65 -19.86 4.85
CA SER A 19 33.92 -18.59 5.03
C SER A 19 34.78 -17.47 5.63
N PHE A 20 36.07 -17.43 5.30
CA PHE A 20 36.92 -16.26 5.49
C PHE A 20 37.88 -16.13 4.32
N SER A 21 37.34 -15.81 3.14
CA SER A 21 38.01 -15.17 1.99
C SER A 21 36.98 -15.03 0.87
N ALA A 22 36.22 -13.93 0.93
CA ALA A 22 35.53 -13.27 -0.17
C ALA A 22 34.68 -12.12 0.42
N CYS A 23 35.25 -11.21 1.22
CA CYS A 23 35.59 -9.93 0.60
C CYS A 23 36.43 -10.14 -0.65
N ASP A 24 35.75 -10.51 -1.75
CA ASP A 24 36.24 -10.06 -3.03
C ASP A 24 36.12 -8.55 -2.89
N ASP A 25 37.27 -7.90 -2.74
CA ASP A 25 37.45 -6.53 -3.16
C ASP A 25 36.84 -6.46 -4.55
N ALA A 26 35.55 -6.10 -4.62
CA ALA A 26 35.02 -5.48 -5.80
C ALA A 26 35.95 -4.29 -5.98
N LYS A 27 36.97 -4.48 -6.81
CA LYS A 27 37.74 -3.42 -7.40
C LYS A 27 36.70 -2.60 -8.13
N TYR A 28 36.06 -1.68 -7.40
CA TYR A 28 35.40 -0.54 -7.97
C TYR A 28 36.54 0.15 -8.70
N LYS A 29 36.71 -0.21 -9.98
CA LYS A 29 37.34 0.69 -10.92
C LYS A 29 36.63 2.02 -10.65
N PRO A 30 37.35 3.09 -10.31
CA PRO A 30 36.74 4.39 -10.27
C PRO A 30 35.99 4.55 -11.60
N VAL A 31 34.71 4.88 -11.53
CA VAL A 31 33.96 5.22 -12.74
C VAL A 31 34.54 6.57 -13.16
N ASP A 32 35.63 6.53 -13.93
CA ASP A 32 36.43 7.71 -14.27
C ASP A 32 35.60 8.72 -15.09
N THR A 33 34.51 8.27 -15.71
CA THR A 33 33.58 9.06 -16.49
C THR A 33 32.17 8.48 -16.39
N GLY A 34 31.17 9.32 -16.17
CA GLY A 34 29.77 8.90 -16.14
C GLY A 34 28.85 10.09 -16.03
N LEU A 35 27.71 10.03 -16.72
CA LEU A 35 26.67 11.04 -16.68
C LEU A 35 25.55 10.59 -15.73
N TYR A 36 25.09 11.50 -14.88
CA TYR A 36 24.08 11.22 -13.85
C TYR A 36 23.20 12.45 -13.60
N LEU A 37 22.08 12.26 -12.91
CA LEU A 37 21.24 13.36 -12.44
C LEU A 37 21.65 13.75 -11.02
N ALA A 38 22.00 15.03 -10.80
CA ALA A 38 22.49 15.51 -9.50
C ALA A 38 21.52 15.21 -8.34
N GLU A 39 20.22 15.19 -8.61
CA GLU A 39 19.16 14.98 -7.64
C GLU A 39 19.14 13.55 -7.08
N THR A 40 19.71 12.57 -7.80
CA THR A 40 19.84 11.17 -7.31
C THR A 40 20.72 11.04 -6.07
N ASN A 41 21.60 12.03 -5.81
CA ASN A 41 22.39 12.09 -4.57
C ASN A 41 21.53 12.24 -3.31
N THR A 42 20.28 12.69 -3.44
CA THR A 42 19.38 12.86 -2.29
C THR A 42 18.52 11.62 -2.07
N LYS A 43 17.78 11.17 -3.09
CA LYS A 43 17.08 9.88 -3.17
C LYS A 43 16.81 9.55 -4.66
N SER A 44 16.83 8.28 -5.02
CA SER A 44 16.41 7.80 -6.36
C SER A 44 14.88 7.73 -6.53
N LEU A 45 14.14 7.77 -5.41
CA LEU A 45 12.67 7.82 -5.35
C LEU A 45 12.22 9.10 -4.66
N VAL A 46 11.29 9.81 -5.29
CA VAL A 46 10.69 11.02 -4.76
C VAL A 46 9.17 10.91 -4.85
N GLY A 47 8.47 10.86 -3.71
CA GLY A 47 7.00 10.98 -3.68
C GLY A 47 6.55 12.40 -3.96
N LYS A 48 5.58 12.59 -4.85
CA LYS A 48 5.01 13.88 -5.27
C LYS A 48 3.47 13.84 -5.24
N LYS A 49 2.84 14.99 -5.00
CA LYS A 49 1.44 15.10 -4.55
C LYS A 49 0.45 15.54 -5.66
N ILE A 50 0.68 15.24 -6.92
CA ILE A 50 -0.12 15.82 -8.01
C ILE A 50 -0.74 14.72 -8.84
N ILE A 51 -2.08 14.61 -8.78
CA ILE A 51 -2.82 13.64 -9.59
C ILE A 51 -4.11 14.27 -10.16
N SER A 52 -4.83 15.16 -9.47
CA SER A 52 -6.10 15.69 -9.99
C SER A 52 -6.02 17.13 -10.52
N GLU A 53 -7.00 17.51 -11.35
CA GLU A 53 -7.17 18.89 -11.83
C GLU A 53 -7.16 19.92 -10.69
N ASP A 54 -7.72 19.56 -9.53
CA ASP A 54 -7.75 20.41 -8.33
C ASP A 54 -6.36 20.66 -7.72
N ASP A 55 -5.41 19.74 -7.92
CA ASP A 55 -4.03 19.86 -7.40
C ASP A 55 -3.15 20.78 -8.26
N GLY A 56 -3.56 21.08 -9.51
CA GLY A 56 -2.80 21.89 -10.45
C GLY A 56 -1.58 21.16 -11.06
N HIS A 57 -0.63 21.92 -11.60
CA HIS A 57 0.59 21.37 -12.20
C HIS A 57 1.75 21.34 -11.20
N TYR A 58 2.67 20.39 -11.38
CA TYR A 58 3.87 20.26 -10.54
C TYR A 58 5.12 20.59 -11.33
N ASN A 59 5.91 21.53 -10.83
CA ASN A 59 7.23 21.81 -11.41
C ASN A 59 8.33 21.29 -10.50
N PHE A 60 9.34 20.70 -11.12
CA PHE A 60 10.61 20.37 -10.48
C PHE A 60 11.74 20.51 -11.49
N THR A 61 12.96 20.51 -10.99
CA THR A 61 14.14 20.60 -11.83
C THR A 61 14.97 19.34 -11.74
N ILE A 62 15.64 19.00 -12.85
CA ILE A 62 16.72 18.03 -12.86
C ILE A 62 17.98 18.65 -13.46
N THR A 63 19.13 18.15 -13.02
CA THR A 63 20.43 18.70 -13.41
C THR A 63 21.38 17.58 -13.83
N PRO A 64 21.48 17.29 -15.14
CA PRO A 64 22.50 16.40 -15.65
C PRO A 64 23.92 16.86 -15.34
N ARG A 65 24.77 15.91 -14.96
CA ARG A 65 26.12 16.18 -14.48
C ARG A 65 27.07 15.07 -14.88
N LEU A 66 28.29 15.45 -15.22
CA LEU A 66 29.41 14.53 -15.38
C LEU A 66 30.16 14.37 -14.06
N ILE A 67 30.65 13.15 -13.81
CA ILE A 67 31.55 12.85 -12.68
C ILE A 67 32.85 13.67 -12.78
N SER A 68 33.37 13.85 -13.99
CA SER A 68 34.66 14.48 -14.29
C SER A 68 34.62 15.18 -15.66
N PRO A 69 35.50 16.18 -15.91
CA PRO A 69 35.59 16.83 -17.22
C PRO A 69 35.99 15.85 -18.34
N ILE A 70 35.46 16.08 -19.55
CA ILE A 70 35.79 15.31 -20.76
C ILE A 70 36.26 16.28 -21.86
N ASP A 71 37.27 15.90 -22.63
CA ASP A 71 37.94 16.74 -23.64
C ASP A 71 37.15 16.93 -24.96
N GLN A 72 35.88 16.53 -25.00
CA GLN A 72 34.99 16.67 -26.15
C GLN A 72 33.58 17.07 -25.69
N ASP A 73 32.81 17.66 -26.59
CA ASP A 73 31.41 18.01 -26.34
C ASP A 73 30.60 16.73 -25.99
N VAL A 74 29.85 16.79 -24.90
CA VAL A 74 28.94 15.71 -24.47
C VAL A 74 27.51 16.13 -24.78
N THR A 75 26.84 15.35 -25.63
CA THR A 75 25.42 15.52 -25.94
C THR A 75 24.60 14.47 -25.22
N MET A 76 23.42 14.86 -24.75
CA MET A 76 22.49 13.98 -24.06
C MET A 76 21.05 14.40 -24.31
N SER A 77 20.16 13.41 -24.28
CA SER A 77 18.73 13.58 -24.37
C SER A 77 18.04 13.13 -23.09
N LEU A 78 17.12 13.95 -22.60
CA LEU A 78 16.28 13.67 -21.45
C LEU A 78 14.93 13.13 -21.89
N GLY A 79 14.35 12.26 -21.07
CA GLY A 79 13.04 11.71 -21.35
C GLY A 79 12.49 10.86 -20.23
N ILE A 80 11.39 10.18 -20.57
CA ILE A 80 10.72 9.23 -19.68
C ILE A 80 11.43 7.88 -19.81
N ASP A 81 12.05 7.41 -18.72
CA ASP A 81 12.82 6.17 -18.67
C ASP A 81 11.94 4.98 -18.25
N LYS A 82 11.20 4.44 -19.23
CA LYS A 82 10.26 3.33 -19.01
C LYS A 82 10.97 2.06 -18.54
N GLU A 83 12.21 1.84 -18.98
CA GLU A 83 12.99 0.67 -18.59
C GLU A 83 13.40 0.73 -17.12
N PHE A 84 13.78 1.92 -16.63
CA PHE A 84 14.03 2.14 -15.20
C PHE A 84 12.78 1.85 -14.34
N LEU A 85 11.58 2.26 -14.77
CA LEU A 85 10.36 1.93 -14.04
C LEU A 85 10.05 0.42 -14.07
N ASN A 86 10.27 -0.26 -15.20
CA ASN A 86 10.09 -1.72 -15.27
C ASN A 86 11.02 -2.44 -14.28
N GLN A 87 12.28 -2.02 -14.20
CA GLN A 87 13.24 -2.56 -13.24
C GLN A 87 12.84 -2.24 -11.80
N TYR A 88 12.31 -1.05 -11.54
CA TYR A 88 11.77 -0.67 -10.23
C TYR A 88 10.60 -1.57 -9.83
N ASN A 89 9.60 -1.71 -10.71
CA ASN A 89 8.43 -2.57 -10.49
C ASN A 89 8.83 -4.02 -10.21
N ALA A 90 9.73 -4.59 -11.01
CA ALA A 90 10.22 -5.95 -10.82
C ALA A 90 10.98 -6.12 -9.49
N ARG A 91 11.80 -5.13 -9.10
CA ARG A 91 12.63 -5.18 -7.89
C ARG A 91 11.79 -5.08 -6.62
N TYR A 92 10.77 -4.22 -6.62
CA TYR A 92 9.99 -3.90 -5.43
C TYR A 92 8.61 -4.57 -5.39
N GLY A 93 8.25 -5.31 -6.45
CA GLY A 93 6.95 -5.97 -6.55
C GLY A 93 5.79 -4.99 -6.74
N THR A 94 6.06 -3.83 -7.34
CA THR A 94 5.07 -2.76 -7.56
C THR A 94 4.46 -2.88 -8.96
N SER A 95 3.36 -2.18 -9.19
CA SER A 95 2.67 -2.12 -10.48
C SER A 95 2.37 -0.68 -10.88
N LEU A 96 3.39 0.18 -10.78
CA LEU A 96 3.29 1.60 -11.14
C LEU A 96 3.23 1.73 -12.66
N GLU A 97 2.30 2.54 -13.14
CA GLU A 97 2.12 2.91 -14.54
C GLU A 97 2.89 4.18 -14.88
N VAL A 98 3.42 4.25 -16.09
CA VAL A 98 4.11 5.45 -16.57
C VAL A 98 3.09 6.56 -16.82
N VAL A 99 3.37 7.78 -16.35
CA VAL A 99 2.60 8.97 -16.74
C VAL A 99 2.70 9.18 -18.26
N PRO A 100 1.59 9.31 -18.99
CA PRO A 100 1.63 9.49 -20.44
C PRO A 100 2.37 10.77 -20.86
N ASP A 101 3.08 10.71 -21.99
CA ASP A 101 3.97 11.76 -22.48
C ASP A 101 3.27 13.13 -22.61
N GLU A 102 1.99 13.18 -22.96
CA GLU A 102 1.21 14.41 -23.11
C GLU A 102 0.99 15.20 -21.80
N TYR A 103 1.16 14.53 -20.66
CA TYR A 103 1.10 15.13 -19.33
C TYR A 103 2.44 15.66 -18.84
N VAL A 104 3.52 15.51 -19.62
CA VAL A 104 4.87 15.87 -19.20
C VAL A 104 5.50 16.87 -20.17
N GLU A 105 5.93 18.00 -19.65
CA GLU A 105 6.63 19.02 -20.41
C GLU A 105 8.05 19.20 -19.87
N PHE A 106 9.02 19.29 -20.78
CA PHE A 106 10.42 19.58 -20.47
C PHE A 106 10.75 20.96 -21.04
N SER A 107 11.38 21.83 -20.24
CA SER A 107 11.83 23.14 -20.73
C SER A 107 12.94 23.00 -21.78
N ASN A 108 13.73 21.93 -21.70
CA ASN A 108 14.66 21.50 -22.72
C ASN A 108 14.93 19.98 -22.59
N LYS A 109 14.97 19.25 -23.70
CA LYS A 109 15.29 17.81 -23.72
C LYS A 109 16.70 17.51 -24.20
N GLU A 110 17.29 18.38 -25.01
CA GLU A 110 18.59 18.16 -25.63
C GLU A 110 19.62 19.08 -24.99
N ILE A 111 20.60 18.49 -24.33
CA ILE A 111 21.65 19.21 -23.60
C ILE A 111 22.99 18.93 -24.26
N THR A 112 23.80 19.98 -24.37
CA THR A 112 25.21 19.88 -24.77
C THR A 112 26.06 20.50 -23.67
N LEU A 113 26.95 19.70 -23.09
CA LEU A 113 28.07 20.19 -22.28
C LEU A 113 29.26 20.40 -23.21
N LYS A 114 29.89 21.58 -23.17
CA LYS A 114 31.10 21.83 -23.92
C LYS A 114 32.27 21.08 -23.31
N ALA A 115 33.28 20.77 -24.14
CA ALA A 115 34.52 20.17 -23.68
C ALA A 115 35.05 20.88 -22.41
N GLY A 116 35.34 20.10 -21.37
CA GLY A 116 35.78 20.58 -20.06
C GLY A 116 34.67 20.97 -19.07
N GLU A 117 33.42 21.12 -19.51
CA GLU A 117 32.28 21.38 -18.63
C GLU A 117 31.79 20.09 -17.96
N VAL A 118 31.30 20.22 -16.72
CA VAL A 118 30.77 19.07 -15.95
C VAL A 118 29.33 19.24 -15.52
N LEU A 119 28.78 20.46 -15.58
CA LEU A 119 27.46 20.80 -15.05
C LEU A 119 26.61 21.41 -16.16
N SER A 120 25.40 20.88 -16.37
CA SER A 120 24.47 21.47 -17.32
C SER A 120 23.66 22.60 -16.71
N SER A 121 22.94 23.36 -17.54
CA SER A 121 21.78 24.11 -17.07
C SER A 121 20.75 23.17 -16.45
N THR A 122 20.02 23.67 -15.45
CA THR A 122 18.86 22.98 -14.89
C THR A 122 17.74 22.88 -15.94
N VAL A 123 17.13 21.71 -16.04
CA VAL A 123 15.92 21.51 -16.85
C VAL A 123 14.71 21.49 -15.94
N GLU A 124 13.73 22.33 -16.23
CA GLU A 124 12.45 22.32 -15.56
C GLU A 124 11.55 21.29 -16.23
N ILE A 125 10.86 20.51 -15.41
CA ILE A 125 9.89 19.52 -15.83
C ILE A 125 8.56 19.85 -15.16
N THR A 126 7.53 19.95 -15.98
CA THR A 126 6.15 20.18 -15.56
C THR A 126 5.35 18.90 -15.75
N ILE A 127 4.72 18.43 -14.66
CA ILE A 127 3.71 17.38 -14.69
C ILE A 127 2.34 18.06 -14.66
N LYS A 128 1.54 17.86 -15.70
CA LYS A 128 0.14 18.30 -15.75
C LYS A 128 -0.73 17.44 -14.83
N PRO A 129 -1.86 17.97 -14.32
CA PRO A 129 -2.85 17.17 -13.63
C PRO A 129 -3.27 15.95 -14.46
N LEU A 130 -3.39 14.76 -13.85
CA LEU A 130 -3.90 13.59 -14.54
C LEU A 130 -5.42 13.71 -14.74
N SER A 131 -5.95 13.02 -15.75
CA SER A 131 -7.39 13.06 -16.01
C SER A 131 -8.17 12.40 -14.87
N LYS A 132 -9.44 12.80 -14.71
CA LYS A 132 -10.36 12.15 -13.77
C LYS A 132 -10.46 10.64 -13.98
N GLU A 133 -10.44 10.17 -15.21
CA GLU A 133 -10.46 8.74 -15.53
C GLU A 133 -9.23 8.02 -14.99
N MET A 134 -8.03 8.58 -15.17
CA MET A 134 -6.79 8.01 -14.62
C MET A 134 -6.83 7.98 -13.09
N VAL A 135 -7.29 9.07 -12.47
CA VAL A 135 -7.43 9.15 -11.00
C VAL A 135 -8.42 8.09 -10.48
N ASP A 136 -9.59 8.00 -11.11
CA ASP A 136 -10.69 7.14 -10.67
C ASP A 136 -10.44 5.65 -10.96
N SER A 137 -9.53 5.35 -11.90
CA SER A 137 -9.07 3.99 -12.22
C SER A 137 -8.43 3.27 -11.04
N GLY A 138 -7.92 4.01 -10.05
CA GLY A 138 -7.20 3.45 -8.90
C GLY A 138 -5.78 2.97 -9.21
N LYS A 139 -5.35 3.03 -10.48
CA LYS A 139 -3.97 2.77 -10.89
C LYS A 139 -3.02 3.78 -10.27
N LYS A 140 -1.80 3.33 -9.97
CA LYS A 140 -0.74 4.16 -9.41
C LYS A 140 0.17 4.62 -10.53
N TYR A 141 0.36 5.93 -10.65
CA TYR A 141 1.19 6.51 -11.71
C TYR A 141 2.52 7.00 -11.17
N ALA A 142 3.56 6.87 -11.99
CA ALA A 142 4.87 7.40 -11.70
C ALA A 142 5.52 7.97 -12.96
N LEU A 143 6.32 9.01 -12.77
CA LEU A 143 7.13 9.63 -13.81
C LEU A 143 8.60 9.24 -13.60
N PRO A 144 9.13 8.23 -14.32
CA PRO A 144 10.55 7.95 -14.34
C PRO A 144 11.24 8.94 -15.29
N VAL A 145 12.00 9.90 -14.76
CA VAL A 145 12.77 10.82 -15.60
C VAL A 145 14.22 10.38 -15.62
N GLY A 146 14.82 10.31 -16.80
CA GLY A 146 16.22 9.93 -16.94
C GLY A 146 16.91 10.58 -18.13
N ILE A 147 18.22 10.36 -18.17
CA ILE A 147 19.02 10.53 -19.38
C ILE A 147 18.79 9.29 -20.24
N VAL A 148 18.08 9.44 -21.35
CA VAL A 148 17.65 8.33 -22.22
C VAL A 148 18.54 8.13 -23.44
N GLY A 149 19.43 9.10 -23.72
CA GLY A 149 20.46 8.99 -24.74
C GLY A 149 21.66 9.88 -24.38
N ALA A 150 22.87 9.40 -24.66
CA ALA A 150 24.08 10.18 -24.49
C ALA A 150 25.20 9.66 -25.40
N ASN A 151 26.14 10.53 -25.78
CA ASN A 151 27.36 10.12 -26.48
C ASN A 151 28.48 9.67 -25.52
N THR A 152 28.15 9.46 -24.24
CA THR A 152 29.06 8.98 -23.18
C THR A 152 28.33 7.98 -22.27
N SER A 153 29.07 7.31 -21.39
CA SER A 153 28.50 6.32 -20.46
C SER A 153 27.63 6.97 -19.38
N LEU A 154 26.53 6.31 -19.03
CA LEU A 154 25.66 6.69 -17.91
C LEU A 154 26.13 6.02 -16.61
N LEU A 155 25.97 6.70 -15.48
CA LEU A 155 26.20 6.11 -14.17
C LEU A 155 25.00 5.25 -13.77
N ALA A 156 25.22 3.94 -13.67
CA ALA A 156 24.18 2.98 -13.31
C ALA A 156 23.51 3.34 -11.96
N GLY A 157 22.18 3.38 -11.94
CA GLY A 157 21.40 3.70 -10.74
C GLY A 157 21.34 5.19 -10.37
N ALA A 158 22.02 6.06 -11.13
CA ALA A 158 22.04 7.51 -10.89
C ALA A 158 21.68 8.35 -12.13
N SER A 159 21.41 7.71 -13.28
CA SER A 159 20.98 8.38 -14.51
C SER A 159 19.49 8.69 -14.57
N SER A 160 18.70 8.16 -13.61
CA SER A 160 17.24 8.20 -13.62
C SER A 160 16.68 8.37 -12.21
N ILE A 161 15.55 9.05 -12.10
CA ILE A 161 14.82 9.34 -10.85
C ILE A 161 13.36 8.95 -11.05
N LEU A 162 12.75 8.31 -10.06
CA LEU A 162 11.33 7.98 -10.08
C LEU A 162 10.54 9.00 -9.25
N TYR A 163 9.59 9.68 -9.89
CA TYR A 163 8.62 10.53 -9.21
C TYR A 163 7.30 9.78 -9.10
N GLN A 164 7.02 9.21 -7.93
CA GLN A 164 5.74 8.55 -7.68
C GLN A 164 4.67 9.60 -7.40
N LEU A 165 3.53 9.50 -8.08
CA LEU A 165 2.42 10.42 -7.89
C LEU A 165 1.46 9.85 -6.85
N GLU A 166 1.10 10.67 -5.85
CA GLU A 166 0.17 10.33 -4.79
C GLU A 166 -1.01 11.31 -4.75
N LYS A 167 -2.24 10.79 -4.79
CA LYS A 167 -3.47 11.56 -4.62
C LYS A 167 -3.63 11.87 -3.15
N THR A 168 -3.97 13.11 -2.79
CA THR A 168 -4.46 13.38 -1.44
C THR A 168 -5.76 12.59 -1.22
N PRO A 169 -5.86 11.72 -0.21
CA PRO A 169 -7.02 10.87 -0.04
C PRO A 169 -8.16 11.64 0.66
N ILE A 170 -8.70 12.64 -0.05
CA ILE A 170 -9.87 13.42 0.35
C ILE A 170 -11.10 12.80 -0.30
N VAL A 171 -12.04 12.35 0.52
CA VAL A 171 -13.22 11.61 0.10
C VAL A 171 -14.45 12.04 0.90
N THR A 172 -15.64 11.87 0.32
CA THR A 172 -16.89 11.91 1.07
C THR A 172 -17.18 10.49 1.55
N VAL A 173 -17.49 10.28 2.82
CA VAL A 173 -17.65 8.91 3.38
C VAL A 173 -18.97 8.76 4.12
N PRO A 174 -19.55 7.55 4.21
CA PRO A 174 -20.72 7.31 5.03
C PRO A 174 -20.37 7.30 6.51
N ILE A 175 -21.36 7.67 7.33
CA ILE A 175 -21.36 7.54 8.78
C ILE A 175 -22.32 6.40 9.14
N LEU A 176 -21.77 5.28 9.59
CA LEU A 176 -22.49 4.07 9.98
C LEU A 176 -22.58 3.95 11.50
N ASN A 177 -23.72 3.51 12.00
CA ASN A 177 -23.98 3.22 13.41
C ASN A 177 -25.03 2.09 13.54
N SER A 178 -25.54 1.87 14.75
CA SER A 178 -26.54 0.81 15.01
C SER A 178 -27.82 0.89 14.16
N GLN A 179 -28.19 2.09 13.68
CA GLN A 179 -29.44 2.34 12.95
C GLN A 179 -29.30 2.17 11.43
N ASN A 180 -28.08 2.25 10.91
CA ASN A 180 -27.80 2.25 9.47
C ASN A 180 -26.52 1.46 9.15
N ASN A 181 -26.33 0.30 9.79
CA ASN A 181 -25.22 -0.59 9.46
C ASN A 181 -25.33 -1.13 8.03
N ALA A 182 -24.20 -1.49 7.44
CA ALA A 182 -24.14 -1.97 6.05
C ALA A 182 -24.23 -3.49 5.97
N LYS A 183 -24.90 -3.98 4.92
CA LYS A 183 -24.95 -5.38 4.50
C LYS A 183 -24.42 -5.49 3.09
N PHE A 184 -23.67 -6.55 2.81
CA PHE A 184 -23.12 -6.81 1.49
C PHE A 184 -23.65 -8.14 0.97
N SER A 185 -24.13 -8.13 -0.27
CA SER A 185 -24.64 -9.31 -0.94
C SER A 185 -23.58 -9.80 -1.92
N MET A 186 -22.82 -10.81 -1.51
CA MET A 186 -21.82 -11.42 -2.37
C MET A 186 -22.49 -12.33 -3.41
N THR A 187 -21.80 -12.61 -4.51
CA THR A 187 -22.30 -13.49 -5.57
C THR A 187 -22.16 -14.98 -5.23
N SER A 188 -21.22 -15.33 -4.35
CA SER A 188 -20.84 -16.71 -4.03
C SER A 188 -20.62 -16.92 -2.54
N ASP A 189 -20.83 -18.15 -2.08
CA ASP A 189 -20.29 -18.61 -0.80
C ASP A 189 -18.80 -18.93 -0.96
N TYR A 190 -18.02 -18.77 0.10
CA TYR A 190 -16.57 -18.97 0.06
C TYR A 190 -16.12 -20.05 1.04
N SER A 191 -15.10 -20.80 0.64
CA SER A 191 -14.36 -21.73 1.50
C SER A 191 -12.87 -21.49 1.28
N LEU A 192 -12.25 -20.71 2.17
CA LEU A 192 -10.95 -20.09 1.92
C LEU A 192 -9.91 -20.52 2.95
N THR A 193 -8.75 -20.94 2.47
CA THR A 193 -7.53 -21.07 3.29
C THR A 193 -6.73 -19.78 3.33
N GLN A 194 -6.92 -18.88 2.36
CA GLN A 194 -6.27 -17.58 2.31
C GLN A 194 -7.30 -16.51 2.00
N TRP A 195 -7.17 -15.34 2.63
CA TRP A 195 -8.06 -14.20 2.43
C TRP A 195 -7.46 -12.95 3.06
N SER A 196 -7.94 -11.78 2.62
CA SER A 196 -7.62 -10.51 3.28
C SER A 196 -8.85 -9.61 3.34
N VAL A 197 -8.93 -8.78 4.37
CA VAL A 197 -9.90 -7.69 4.50
C VAL A 197 -9.14 -6.44 4.88
N GLU A 198 -9.45 -5.32 4.25
CA GLU A 198 -8.88 -4.03 4.63
C GLU A 198 -9.91 -2.91 4.51
N PHE A 199 -9.74 -1.87 5.33
CA PHE A 199 -10.57 -0.66 5.28
C PHE A 199 -9.89 0.50 6.02
N CYS A 200 -10.22 1.72 5.62
CA CYS A 200 -9.97 2.92 6.39
C CYS A 200 -11.15 3.15 7.35
N VAL A 201 -10.87 3.45 8.62
CA VAL A 201 -11.88 3.69 9.64
C VAL A 201 -11.55 4.89 10.51
N ASN A 202 -12.60 5.64 10.89
CA ASN A 202 -12.56 6.66 11.92
C ASN A 202 -13.81 6.53 12.80
N ILE A 203 -13.59 6.41 14.11
CA ILE A 203 -14.65 6.13 15.10
C ILE A 203 -14.70 7.23 16.15
N ASP A 204 -15.89 7.77 16.41
CA ASP A 204 -16.05 8.94 17.29
C ASP A 204 -16.06 8.59 18.80
N LYS A 205 -16.25 7.30 19.14
CA LYS A 205 -16.46 6.85 20.51
C LYS A 205 -15.85 5.48 20.79
N LEU A 206 -14.90 5.43 21.72
CA LEU A 206 -14.21 4.22 22.18
C LEU A 206 -14.16 4.18 23.71
N GLY A 207 -14.20 2.98 24.30
CA GLY A 207 -14.04 2.80 25.75
C GLY A 207 -12.57 2.72 26.13
N THR A 208 -12.15 3.28 27.25
CA THR A 208 -10.72 3.28 27.65
C THR A 208 -10.40 2.31 28.79
N ALA A 209 -11.43 1.65 29.32
CA ALA A 209 -11.31 0.62 30.36
C ALA A 209 -11.80 -0.74 29.85
N ILE A 210 -11.36 -1.80 30.55
CA ILE A 210 -11.74 -3.19 30.25
C ILE A 210 -13.26 -3.34 30.28
N GLY A 211 -13.83 -3.95 29.24
CA GLY A 211 -15.26 -4.23 29.12
C GLY A 211 -16.15 -3.02 28.79
N GLN A 212 -15.61 -1.81 28.76
CA GLN A 212 -16.38 -0.64 28.32
C GLN A 212 -16.57 -0.62 26.81
N LEU A 213 -17.77 -0.26 26.37
CA LEU A 213 -18.12 -0.13 24.95
C LEU A 213 -17.62 -1.34 24.14
N ASN A 214 -17.85 -2.53 24.67
CA ASN A 214 -17.40 -3.76 24.05
C ASN A 214 -18.21 -4.08 22.79
N ASN A 215 -17.60 -4.85 21.89
CA ASN A 215 -18.27 -5.41 20.72
C ASN A 215 -18.80 -4.37 19.72
N GLN A 216 -18.14 -3.21 19.61
CA GLN A 216 -18.41 -2.26 18.52
C GLN A 216 -17.89 -2.86 17.21
N ALA A 217 -18.74 -3.64 16.55
CA ALA A 217 -18.36 -4.41 15.36
C ALA A 217 -18.05 -3.50 14.18
N MET A 218 -17.00 -3.85 13.44
CA MET A 218 -16.64 -3.25 12.16
C MET A 218 -17.02 -4.27 11.07
N PHE A 219 -16.08 -4.75 10.27
CA PHE A 219 -16.34 -5.78 9.27
C PHE A 219 -16.70 -7.13 9.90
N SER A 220 -17.70 -7.79 9.31
CA SER A 220 -18.16 -9.12 9.66
C SER A 220 -18.49 -9.93 8.40
N ALA A 221 -18.09 -11.20 8.39
CA ALA A 221 -18.51 -12.22 7.43
C ALA A 221 -18.62 -13.54 8.19
N SER A 222 -19.72 -14.29 8.05
CA SER A 222 -19.98 -15.50 8.84
C SER A 222 -20.34 -16.70 7.98
N ALA A 223 -20.03 -17.90 8.48
CA ALA A 223 -20.34 -19.16 7.81
C ALA A 223 -21.85 -19.43 7.67
N PRO A 224 -22.23 -20.32 6.73
CA PRO A 224 -23.54 -20.93 6.72
C PRO A 224 -23.84 -21.71 8.00
N ASP A 225 -25.13 -21.87 8.29
CA ASP A 225 -25.56 -22.62 9.46
C ASP A 225 -25.03 -24.06 9.43
N GLY A 226 -24.43 -24.51 10.54
CA GLY A 226 -23.83 -25.84 10.65
C GLY A 226 -22.37 -25.94 10.15
N MET A 227 -21.77 -24.85 9.69
CA MET A 227 -20.34 -24.77 9.35
C MET A 227 -19.59 -23.83 10.31
N ASP A 228 -18.28 -24.04 10.46
CA ASP A 228 -17.40 -23.10 11.15
C ASP A 228 -16.75 -22.14 10.14
N GLY A 229 -16.53 -20.90 10.57
CA GLY A 229 -16.01 -19.83 9.73
C GLY A 229 -16.59 -18.48 10.11
N GLU A 230 -15.71 -17.54 10.44
CA GLU A 230 -16.08 -16.15 10.60
C GLU A 230 -14.86 -15.27 10.33
N ILE A 231 -15.07 -14.09 9.78
CA ILE A 231 -14.16 -12.97 9.90
C ILE A 231 -14.94 -11.93 10.67
N TYR A 232 -14.60 -11.70 11.93
CA TYR A 232 -15.34 -10.76 12.76
C TYR A 232 -14.38 -9.78 13.43
N THR A 233 -14.56 -8.50 13.15
CA THR A 233 -13.70 -7.44 13.67
C THR A 233 -14.49 -6.47 14.53
N ARG A 234 -13.86 -5.94 15.58
CA ARG A 234 -14.52 -5.04 16.55
C ARG A 234 -13.53 -4.19 17.32
N PHE A 235 -14.02 -3.10 17.88
CA PHE A 235 -13.37 -2.43 19.00
C PHE A 235 -13.96 -2.91 20.33
N GLY A 236 -13.08 -3.30 21.26
CA GLY A 236 -13.44 -3.73 22.60
C GLY A 236 -14.07 -5.13 22.68
N ASP A 237 -13.84 -5.80 23.80
CA ASP A 237 -14.52 -7.03 24.21
C ASP A 237 -14.57 -7.09 25.74
N ALA A 238 -15.34 -8.02 26.32
CA ALA A 238 -15.44 -8.17 27.78
C ALA A 238 -14.08 -8.21 28.53
N PRO A 239 -13.02 -8.92 28.05
CA PRO A 239 -11.73 -8.99 28.73
C PRO A 239 -10.70 -7.94 28.29
N ILE A 240 -11.02 -7.04 27.35
CA ILE A 240 -10.06 -6.05 26.82
C ILE A 240 -10.63 -4.63 26.92
N LYS A 241 -9.77 -3.61 26.80
CA LYS A 241 -10.22 -2.22 26.75
C LYS A 241 -11.05 -1.95 25.50
N GLY A 242 -12.01 -1.03 25.60
CA GLY A 242 -12.89 -0.64 24.49
C GLY A 242 -12.20 -0.02 23.26
N ASN A 243 -10.95 0.44 23.40
CA ASN A 243 -10.16 1.11 22.38
C ASN A 243 -9.08 0.19 21.77
N ILE A 244 -9.15 -1.11 22.04
CA ILE A 244 -8.33 -2.13 21.38
C ILE A 244 -9.14 -2.72 20.25
N PHE A 245 -8.58 -2.73 19.04
CA PHE A 245 -9.15 -3.45 17.91
C PHE A 245 -8.89 -4.95 18.08
N GLN A 246 -9.87 -5.78 17.76
CA GLN A 246 -9.77 -7.23 17.83
C GLN A 246 -10.32 -7.86 16.55
N VAL A 247 -9.64 -8.90 16.10
CA VAL A 247 -10.09 -9.81 15.04
C VAL A 247 -10.40 -11.17 15.66
N LYS A 248 -11.55 -11.74 15.32
CA LYS A 248 -11.97 -13.09 15.64
C LYS A 248 -12.13 -13.90 14.36
N ASN A 249 -11.54 -15.10 14.33
CA ASN A 249 -11.61 -16.03 13.22
C ASN A 249 -11.57 -17.48 13.73
N GLN A 250 -12.60 -18.27 13.46
CA GLN A 250 -12.68 -19.70 13.79
C GLN A 250 -12.24 -20.00 15.24
N GLY A 251 -12.88 -19.32 16.20
CA GLY A 251 -12.60 -19.44 17.64
C GLY A 251 -11.26 -18.85 18.11
N THR A 252 -10.42 -18.35 17.21
CA THR A 252 -9.18 -17.63 17.52
C THR A 252 -9.44 -16.14 17.59
N GLN A 253 -8.76 -15.45 18.50
CA GLN A 253 -8.83 -14.01 18.65
C GLN A 253 -7.42 -13.43 18.67
N ILE A 254 -7.26 -12.30 17.99
CA ILE A 254 -6.03 -11.50 18.00
C ILE A 254 -6.42 -10.06 18.33
N ASN A 255 -5.74 -9.50 19.33
CA ASN A 255 -5.91 -8.12 19.74
C ASN A 255 -4.80 -7.28 19.12
N SER A 256 -5.13 -6.05 18.74
CA SER A 256 -4.12 -5.07 18.37
C SER A 256 -3.21 -4.75 19.55
N ASN A 257 -1.94 -4.47 19.27
CA ASN A 257 -1.01 -3.92 20.24
C ASN A 257 -1.20 -2.39 20.41
N MET A 258 -1.89 -1.75 19.47
CA MET A 258 -2.23 -0.33 19.52
C MET A 258 -3.48 -0.06 20.35
N GLU A 259 -3.41 0.99 21.19
CA GLU A 259 -4.58 1.67 21.74
C GLU A 259 -5.02 2.79 20.79
N PHE A 260 -6.25 2.70 20.29
CA PHE A 260 -6.76 3.61 19.27
C PHE A 260 -7.33 4.88 19.88
N SER A 261 -7.16 6.00 19.17
CA SER A 261 -7.76 7.29 19.50
C SER A 261 -9.06 7.49 18.74
N THR A 262 -10.04 8.16 19.36
CA THR A 262 -11.26 8.57 18.65
C THR A 262 -10.96 9.67 17.63
N ASN A 263 -11.86 9.85 16.67
CA ASN A 263 -11.79 10.91 15.65
C ASN A 263 -10.49 10.91 14.83
N THR A 264 -9.80 9.76 14.76
CA THR A 264 -8.54 9.58 14.04
C THR A 264 -8.74 8.53 12.96
N TRP A 265 -8.25 8.81 11.75
CA TRP A 265 -8.27 7.85 10.65
C TRP A 265 -7.16 6.82 10.81
N TYR A 266 -7.51 5.55 10.66
CA TYR A 266 -6.59 4.42 10.60
C TYR A 266 -6.92 3.57 9.39
N HIS A 267 -5.89 3.06 8.71
CA HIS A 267 -6.04 1.93 7.79
C HIS A 267 -5.81 0.64 8.59
N LEU A 268 -6.74 -0.30 8.48
CA LEU A 268 -6.68 -1.61 9.10
C LEU A 268 -6.69 -2.68 8.01
N ALA A 269 -5.74 -3.61 8.06
CA ALA A 269 -5.74 -4.78 7.19
C ALA A 269 -5.55 -6.07 7.99
N ILE A 270 -6.34 -7.08 7.65
CA ILE A 270 -6.33 -8.41 8.23
C ILE A 270 -6.00 -9.38 7.11
N VAL A 271 -4.94 -10.16 7.27
CA VAL A 271 -4.43 -11.09 6.25
C VAL A 271 -4.31 -12.48 6.84
N CYS A 272 -4.93 -13.47 6.19
CA CYS A 272 -4.69 -14.88 6.46
C CYS A 272 -3.95 -15.50 5.26
N ASP A 273 -2.72 -15.97 5.48
CA ASP A 273 -1.90 -16.63 4.46
C ASP A 273 -2.04 -18.18 4.45
N GLY A 274 -2.97 -18.70 5.25
CA GLY A 274 -3.21 -20.14 5.45
C GLY A 274 -2.37 -20.77 6.56
N ALA A 275 -1.33 -20.07 7.03
CA ALA A 275 -0.53 -20.44 8.18
C ALA A 275 -0.66 -19.44 9.33
N THR A 276 -0.80 -18.16 9.01
CA THR A 276 -0.72 -17.02 9.92
C THR A 276 -1.87 -16.05 9.65
N LEU A 277 -2.48 -15.54 10.72
CA LEU A 277 -3.41 -14.43 10.70
C LEU A 277 -2.68 -13.19 11.22
N SER A 278 -2.52 -12.19 10.37
CA SER A 278 -1.77 -10.96 10.63
C SER A 278 -2.70 -9.75 10.62
N LEU A 279 -2.52 -8.86 11.58
CA LEU A 279 -3.17 -7.56 11.68
C LEU A 279 -2.14 -6.47 11.38
N TYR A 280 -2.49 -5.57 10.47
CA TYR A 280 -1.71 -4.40 10.12
C TYR A 280 -2.48 -3.12 10.46
N VAL A 281 -1.76 -2.13 10.95
CA VAL A 281 -2.29 -0.79 11.24
C VAL A 281 -1.44 0.23 10.49
N ASN A 282 -2.07 1.05 9.64
CA ASN A 282 -1.42 2.04 8.79
C ASN A 282 -0.27 1.44 7.96
N GLY A 283 -0.49 0.23 7.43
CA GLY A 283 0.49 -0.51 6.64
C GLY A 283 1.61 -1.20 7.42
N GLU A 284 1.73 -1.00 8.73
CA GLU A 284 2.72 -1.69 9.56
C GLU A 284 2.14 -2.92 10.25
N LEU A 285 2.92 -4.00 10.32
CA LEU A 285 2.52 -5.21 11.05
C LEU A 285 2.36 -4.85 12.54
N ASP A 286 1.15 -5.03 13.07
CA ASP A 286 0.83 -4.74 14.46
C ASP A 286 0.88 -6.01 15.31
N ASN A 287 0.23 -7.08 14.86
CA ASN A 287 0.24 -8.37 15.58
C ASN A 287 0.00 -9.55 14.61
N GLN A 288 0.37 -10.76 15.02
CA GLN A 288 0.05 -11.98 14.26
C GLN A 288 -0.10 -13.22 15.16
N ILE A 289 -0.82 -14.23 14.67
CA ILE A 289 -0.98 -15.53 15.32
C ILE A 289 -1.04 -16.68 14.32
N ALA A 290 -0.55 -17.86 14.70
CA ALA A 290 -0.64 -19.05 13.87
C ALA A 290 -2.08 -19.59 13.79
N VAL A 291 -2.53 -19.91 12.58
CA VAL A 291 -3.86 -20.46 12.24
C VAL A 291 -3.76 -21.60 11.22
N THR A 292 -2.63 -22.30 11.20
CA THR A 292 -2.29 -23.29 10.16
C THR A 292 -3.39 -24.32 9.89
N GLY A 293 -3.75 -24.46 8.62
CA GLY A 293 -4.68 -25.50 8.15
C GLY A 293 -6.16 -25.20 8.42
N LYS A 294 -6.50 -23.98 8.84
CA LYS A 294 -7.89 -23.55 9.04
C LYS A 294 -8.54 -23.13 7.72
N VAL A 295 -9.80 -23.51 7.53
CA VAL A 295 -10.63 -23.12 6.37
C VAL A 295 -11.73 -22.21 6.86
N THR A 296 -11.76 -20.97 6.36
CA THR A 296 -12.81 -20.00 6.69
C THR A 296 -13.95 -20.14 5.70
N ASN A 297 -15.08 -20.70 6.14
CA ASN A 297 -16.31 -20.72 5.35
C ASN A 297 -17.10 -19.42 5.55
N LEU A 298 -17.63 -18.83 4.48
CA LEU A 298 -18.38 -17.58 4.50
C LEU A 298 -19.62 -17.70 3.62
N GLU A 299 -20.79 -17.33 4.15
CA GLU A 299 -22.05 -17.28 3.41
C GLU A 299 -22.22 -15.93 2.72
N LYS A 300 -22.64 -15.96 1.45
CA LYS A 300 -22.74 -14.78 0.58
C LYS A 300 -23.60 -13.63 1.10
N ASN A 301 -24.61 -13.95 1.92
CA ASN A 301 -25.55 -12.97 2.49
C ASN A 301 -25.23 -12.58 3.95
N LYS A 302 -24.12 -13.08 4.51
CA LYS A 302 -23.72 -12.83 5.90
C LYS A 302 -22.51 -11.91 6.00
N PHE A 303 -22.33 -11.00 5.04
CA PHE A 303 -21.33 -9.95 5.06
C PHE A 303 -21.95 -8.63 5.54
N GLY A 304 -21.22 -7.88 6.36
CA GLY A 304 -21.69 -6.58 6.84
C GLY A 304 -20.63 -5.75 7.56
N PHE A 305 -20.96 -4.48 7.77
CA PHE A 305 -20.13 -3.55 8.53
C PHE A 305 -20.99 -2.85 9.60
N GLY A 306 -20.63 -3.01 10.87
CA GLY A 306 -21.44 -2.56 12.00
C GLY A 306 -22.47 -3.58 12.48
N ASN A 307 -23.04 -3.34 13.66
CA ASN A 307 -24.12 -4.15 14.23
C ASN A 307 -25.18 -3.25 14.90
N THR A 308 -26.37 -3.78 15.15
CA THR A 308 -27.48 -3.02 15.77
C THR A 308 -27.38 -2.95 17.29
N ASP A 309 -26.90 -4.00 17.94
CA ASP A 309 -27.05 -4.13 19.40
C ASP A 309 -25.95 -3.40 20.19
N TYR A 310 -24.71 -3.40 19.69
CA TYR A 310 -23.51 -2.99 20.43
C TYR A 310 -22.81 -1.76 19.86
N LEU A 311 -22.97 -1.44 18.57
CA LEU A 311 -22.31 -0.29 17.96
C LEU A 311 -22.92 1.02 18.47
N LYS A 312 -22.27 1.65 19.46
CA LYS A 312 -22.72 2.92 20.07
C LYS A 312 -22.05 4.15 19.47
N ALA A 313 -20.99 3.96 18.70
CA ALA A 313 -20.27 5.00 17.99
C ALA A 313 -20.89 5.31 16.63
N ASN A 314 -20.56 6.48 16.12
CA ASN A 314 -20.60 6.75 14.69
C ASN A 314 -19.25 6.40 14.07
N VAL A 315 -19.30 5.67 12.97
CA VAL A 315 -18.14 5.15 12.29
C VAL A 315 -18.12 5.66 10.86
N LYS A 316 -17.07 6.40 10.52
CA LYS A 316 -16.73 6.71 9.14
C LYS A 316 -15.89 5.57 8.58
N VAL A 317 -16.20 5.13 7.37
CA VAL A 317 -15.49 4.03 6.70
C VAL A 317 -15.25 4.37 5.24
N SER A 318 -14.09 4.00 4.71
CA SER A 318 -13.74 4.13 3.31
C SER A 318 -12.84 2.97 2.88
N GLU A 319 -12.72 2.75 1.57
CA GLU A 319 -11.78 1.79 1.00
C GLU A 319 -11.96 0.35 1.55
N LEU A 320 -13.19 -0.09 1.75
CA LEU A 320 -13.48 -1.44 2.24
C LEU A 320 -13.29 -2.46 1.12
N ARG A 321 -12.40 -3.43 1.36
CA ARG A 321 -12.03 -4.45 0.37
C ARG A 321 -12.03 -5.83 0.99
N PHE A 322 -12.46 -6.80 0.19
CA PHE A 322 -12.34 -8.22 0.49
C PHE A 322 -11.57 -8.92 -0.62
N TRP A 323 -10.61 -9.73 -0.20
CA TRP A 323 -9.70 -10.47 -1.05
C TRP A 323 -9.84 -11.97 -0.80
N THR A 324 -9.86 -12.77 -1.87
CA THR A 324 -9.82 -14.25 -1.79
C THR A 324 -8.38 -14.78 -1.71
N LYS A 325 -7.40 -13.89 -1.51
CA LYS A 325 -5.98 -14.20 -1.35
C LYS A 325 -5.35 -13.42 -0.20
N ALA A 326 -4.17 -13.84 0.22
CA ALA A 326 -3.31 -13.05 1.07
C ALA A 326 -2.66 -11.91 0.27
N ILE A 327 -2.64 -10.69 0.83
CA ILE A 327 -1.91 -9.54 0.29
C ILE A 327 -0.66 -9.25 1.11
N SER A 328 0.41 -8.82 0.45
CA SER A 328 1.68 -8.50 1.10
C SER A 328 1.64 -7.14 1.81
N GLN A 329 2.53 -6.93 2.79
CA GLN A 329 2.65 -5.64 3.47
C GLN A 329 2.97 -4.48 2.50
N THR A 330 3.77 -4.72 1.46
CA THR A 330 4.04 -3.72 0.42
C THR A 330 2.76 -3.33 -0.31
N GLN A 331 1.96 -4.32 -0.74
CA GLN A 331 0.67 -4.06 -1.38
C GLN A 331 -0.28 -3.29 -0.47
N ILE A 332 -0.31 -3.61 0.82
CA ILE A 332 -1.08 -2.87 1.83
C ILE A 332 -0.65 -1.40 1.86
N LYS A 333 0.65 -1.12 2.05
CA LYS A 333 1.19 0.25 2.13
C LYS A 333 0.91 1.08 0.87
N GLU A 334 1.08 0.50 -0.30
CA GLU A 334 0.94 1.20 -1.58
C GLU A 334 -0.52 1.49 -1.94
N ASN A 335 -1.44 0.66 -1.45
CA ASN A 335 -2.83 0.69 -1.87
C ASN A 335 -3.81 1.12 -0.77
N MET A 336 -3.36 1.59 0.39
CA MET A 336 -4.24 1.96 1.52
C MET A 336 -5.44 2.83 1.12
N TYR A 337 -5.25 3.78 0.19
CA TYR A 337 -6.28 4.78 -0.14
C TYR A 337 -6.86 4.69 -1.55
N SER A 338 -6.34 3.79 -2.39
CA SER A 338 -6.92 3.48 -3.69
C SER A 338 -6.23 2.26 -4.28
N ILE A 339 -6.93 1.52 -5.14
CA ILE A 339 -6.36 0.42 -5.90
C ILE A 339 -7.10 0.25 -7.23
N ASP A 340 -6.42 -0.31 -8.23
CA ASP A 340 -7.07 -0.77 -9.45
C ASP A 340 -8.09 -1.87 -9.11
N PRO A 341 -9.40 -1.67 -9.38
CA PRO A 341 -10.45 -2.65 -9.06
C PRO A 341 -10.30 -3.97 -9.81
N THR A 342 -9.48 -4.02 -10.86
CA THR A 342 -9.21 -5.23 -11.66
C THR A 342 -8.03 -6.05 -11.11
N THR A 343 -7.45 -5.65 -9.98
CA THR A 343 -6.34 -6.36 -9.34
C THR A 343 -6.74 -7.81 -9.04
N GLU A 344 -5.96 -8.77 -9.53
CA GLU A 344 -6.22 -10.20 -9.35
C GLU A 344 -6.49 -10.56 -7.87
N GLY A 345 -7.53 -11.34 -7.60
CA GLY A 345 -7.90 -11.79 -6.26
C GLY A 345 -8.61 -10.76 -5.37
N LEU A 346 -8.83 -9.53 -5.87
CA LEU A 346 -9.75 -8.56 -5.26
C LEU A 346 -11.17 -9.00 -5.58
N GLU A 347 -11.89 -9.49 -4.58
CA GLU A 347 -13.22 -10.08 -4.77
C GLU A 347 -14.32 -9.02 -4.70
N ALA A 348 -14.20 -8.08 -3.75
CA ALA A 348 -15.11 -6.96 -3.64
C ALA A 348 -14.37 -5.69 -3.22
N TYR A 349 -14.80 -4.56 -3.76
CA TYR A 349 -14.23 -3.26 -3.45
C TYR A 349 -15.34 -2.21 -3.35
N TRP A 350 -15.66 -1.82 -2.12
CA TRP A 350 -16.56 -0.72 -1.83
C TRP A 350 -15.71 0.48 -1.41
N LYS A 351 -15.59 1.47 -2.31
CA LYS A 351 -14.91 2.74 -1.99
C LYS A 351 -15.59 3.48 -0.84
N MET A 352 -16.91 3.29 -0.71
CA MET A 352 -17.78 3.98 0.25
C MET A 352 -17.68 5.50 0.06
N ASP A 353 -17.75 5.95 -1.19
CA ASP A 353 -17.52 7.34 -1.61
C ASP A 353 -18.67 7.94 -2.43
N GLU A 354 -19.83 7.28 -2.46
CA GLU A 354 -20.98 7.65 -3.30
C GLU A 354 -21.55 9.04 -2.94
N GLY A 355 -21.38 9.49 -1.70
CA GLY A 355 -21.77 10.83 -1.23
C GLY A 355 -23.26 11.06 -1.05
N SER A 356 -24.11 10.08 -1.39
CA SER A 356 -25.56 10.12 -1.19
C SER A 356 -26.17 8.72 -1.32
N GLY A 357 -27.43 8.57 -0.89
CA GLY A 357 -28.15 7.29 -0.98
C GLY A 357 -27.68 6.27 0.06
N ASN A 358 -28.13 5.02 -0.11
CA ASN A 358 -27.89 3.91 0.82
C ASN A 358 -27.15 2.73 0.18
N ASP A 359 -26.88 2.78 -1.12
CA ASP A 359 -26.22 1.71 -1.86
C ASP A 359 -24.71 1.95 -1.88
N PHE A 360 -23.94 0.88 -1.71
CA PHE A 360 -22.49 0.87 -1.82
C PHE A 360 -22.10 0.02 -3.03
N LYS A 361 -21.52 0.65 -4.04
CA LYS A 361 -21.19 -0.01 -5.29
C LYS A 361 -19.97 -0.90 -5.12
N ASP A 362 -20.02 -2.10 -5.68
CA ASP A 362 -18.82 -2.91 -5.91
C ASP A 362 -18.07 -2.43 -7.17
N TYR A 363 -16.88 -1.89 -6.97
CA TYR A 363 -16.04 -1.34 -8.03
C TYR A 363 -15.28 -2.40 -8.82
N THR A 364 -15.18 -3.64 -8.32
CA THR A 364 -14.57 -4.75 -9.09
C THR A 364 -15.41 -5.13 -10.32
N GLY A 365 -16.70 -4.80 -10.30
CA GLY A 365 -17.65 -5.21 -11.34
C GLY A 365 -18.17 -6.63 -11.17
N HIS A 366 -17.80 -7.34 -10.10
CA HIS A 366 -18.31 -8.69 -9.81
C HIS A 366 -19.77 -8.69 -9.34
N GLY A 367 -20.28 -7.55 -8.88
CA GLY A 367 -21.68 -7.38 -8.48
C GLY A 367 -21.93 -7.66 -7.01
N ASN A 368 -20.87 -7.69 -6.20
CA ASN A 368 -20.90 -7.87 -4.75
C ASN A 368 -21.41 -6.60 -4.03
N ASN A 369 -22.55 -6.02 -4.43
CA ASN A 369 -22.99 -4.70 -3.95
C ASN A 369 -23.40 -4.70 -2.45
N GLY A 370 -23.27 -3.53 -1.83
CA GLY A 370 -23.72 -3.27 -0.47
C GLY A 370 -24.95 -2.37 -0.38
N HIS A 371 -25.62 -2.42 0.77
CA HIS A 371 -26.72 -1.53 1.11
C HIS A 371 -26.75 -1.27 2.62
N SER A 372 -27.13 -0.06 3.01
CA SER A 372 -27.35 0.30 4.42
C SER A 372 -28.76 -0.07 4.87
N VAL A 373 -28.91 -0.69 6.05
CA VAL A 373 -30.22 -1.10 6.59
C VAL A 373 -31.12 0.11 6.91
N GLY A 374 -30.53 1.31 7.04
CA GLY A 374 -31.24 2.56 7.31
C GLY A 374 -30.72 3.71 6.46
N THR A 375 -31.20 4.93 6.72
CA THR A 375 -30.73 6.12 5.98
C THR A 375 -29.27 6.42 6.32
N THR A 376 -28.44 6.50 5.28
CA THR A 376 -27.01 6.82 5.40
C THR A 376 -26.82 8.32 5.50
N VAL A 377 -25.98 8.74 6.45
CA VAL A 377 -25.49 10.11 6.57
C VAL A 377 -24.09 10.17 6.00
N TRP A 378 -23.76 11.23 5.27
CA TRP A 378 -22.49 11.37 4.57
C TRP A 378 -21.66 12.54 5.14
N SER A 379 -20.35 12.31 5.30
CA SER A 379 -19.36 13.29 5.77
C SER A 379 -18.45 13.69 4.60
N PRO A 380 -18.53 14.92 4.07
CA PRO A 380 -17.68 15.35 2.97
C PRO A 380 -16.27 15.75 3.44
N ASN A 381 -15.33 15.78 2.50
CA ASN A 381 -13.96 16.31 2.68
C ASN A 381 -13.16 15.61 3.80
N GLU A 382 -13.38 14.32 4.02
CA GLU A 382 -12.60 13.53 4.97
C GLU A 382 -11.23 13.18 4.39
N ARG A 383 -10.18 13.44 5.15
CA ARG A 383 -8.81 13.16 4.74
C ARG A 383 -8.29 11.90 5.44
N LEU A 384 -8.21 10.80 4.68
CA LEU A 384 -7.92 9.46 5.22
C LEU A 384 -6.50 9.32 5.79
N ASP A 385 -5.55 10.13 5.35
CA ASP A 385 -4.17 10.09 5.87
C ASP A 385 -3.98 10.84 7.20
N GLY A 386 -5.06 11.36 7.78
CA GLY A 386 -5.08 12.00 9.10
C GLY A 386 -4.31 13.32 9.18
N LYS A 387 -3.80 13.83 8.05
CA LYS A 387 -3.07 15.10 8.01
C LYS A 387 -4.05 16.27 7.91
N GLN A 388 -3.69 17.41 8.51
CA GLN A 388 -4.45 18.66 8.39
C GLN A 388 -4.23 19.32 7.03
#